data_AF-A0A4S2BLH9-F1
#
_entry.id   AF-A0A4S2BLH9-F1
#
_cell.length_a   1.000
_cell.length_b   1.000
_cell.length_c   1.000
_cell.angle_alpha   90.00
_cell.angle_beta   90.00
_cell.angle_gamma   90.00
#
_symmetry.space_group_name_H-M   'P 1'
#
loop_
_entity.id
_entity.type
_entity.pdbx_description
1 polymer ?
#
loop_
_entity_poly.entity_id
_entity_poly.type
_entity_poly.pdbx_seq_one_letter_code
_entity_poly.pdbx_strand_id
1 'polypeptide(L)'
;MFSTAIYSINTKISILSSYMPIQLIGNILLLAPLSFFAAVFSSRFAKLRSNFLLVSCSSLTIESLQLILSFFYLGNRTFDVNDLILNSLGTLVGWAFFKFLNIFFNQEITVIRQ
;
A
#
# COMPACT_ATOMS: atom_id res chain seq x y z
N MET A 1 8.31 6.87 -33.46
CA MET A 1 7.85 8.00 -32.62
C MET A 1 7.55 7.40 -31.25
N PHE A 2 8.48 7.49 -30.31
CA PHE A 2 8.30 6.92 -28.96
C PHE A 2 7.21 7.71 -28.26
N SER A 3 6.10 7.06 -27.90
CA SER A 3 5.01 7.71 -27.17
C SER A 3 5.47 8.02 -25.75
N THR A 4 5.86 9.28 -25.52
CA THR A 4 6.33 9.78 -24.21
C THR A 4 5.25 9.75 -23.13
N ALA A 5 3.99 9.51 -23.51
CA ALA A 5 2.86 9.45 -22.57
C ALA A 5 2.93 8.26 -21.58
N ILE A 6 3.55 7.15 -21.97
CA ILE A 6 3.57 5.90 -21.18
C ILE A 6 4.53 5.99 -19.97
N TYR A 7 5.51 6.91 -20.02
CA TYR A 7 6.55 7.08 -19.00
C TYR A 7 6.25 8.23 -18.02
N SER A 8 5.02 8.74 -18.03
CA SER A 8 4.66 9.92 -17.27
C SER A 8 4.44 9.60 -15.79
N ILE A 9 4.86 10.52 -14.92
CA ILE A 9 4.55 10.51 -13.49
C ILE A 9 3.31 11.36 -13.31
N ASN A 10 2.22 10.77 -12.82
CA ASN A 10 1.02 11.49 -12.46
C ASN A 10 1.14 12.03 -11.03
N THR A 11 1.27 13.35 -10.91
CA THR A 11 1.36 14.05 -9.62
C THR A 11 0.08 14.83 -9.29
N LYS A 12 -0.92 14.82 -10.17
CA LYS A 12 -2.12 15.63 -10.02
C LYS A 12 -3.12 14.93 -9.10
N ILE A 13 -3.18 15.40 -7.85
CA ILE A 13 -4.14 14.93 -6.84
C ILE A 13 -5.59 15.21 -7.26
N SER A 14 -5.84 16.25 -8.06
CA SER A 14 -7.18 16.59 -8.54
C SER A 14 -7.86 15.47 -9.34
N ILE A 15 -7.07 14.55 -9.91
CA ILE A 15 -7.57 13.41 -10.70
C ILE A 15 -8.19 12.33 -9.80
N LEU A 16 -7.93 12.35 -8.49
CA LEU A 16 -8.56 11.43 -7.52
C LEU A 16 -10.10 11.50 -7.58
N SER A 17 -10.67 12.66 -7.87
CA SER A 17 -12.11 12.84 -8.06
C SER A 17 -12.68 12.08 -9.26
N SER A 18 -11.83 11.73 -10.22
CA SER A 18 -12.18 10.98 -11.43
C SER A 18 -11.99 9.46 -11.26
N TYR A 19 -11.48 9.00 -10.11
CA TYR A 19 -11.28 7.57 -9.87
C TYR A 19 -12.61 6.85 -9.75
N MET A 20 -12.68 5.66 -10.34
CA MET A 20 -13.79 4.75 -10.08
C MET A 20 -13.69 4.21 -8.64
N PRO A 21 -14.82 3.94 -7.95
CA PRO A 21 -14.80 3.40 -6.59
C PRO A 21 -13.95 2.12 -6.45
N ILE A 22 -13.94 1.26 -7.47
CA ILE A 22 -13.13 0.04 -7.48
C ILE A 22 -11.62 0.31 -7.46
N GLN A 23 -11.16 1.40 -8.07
CA GLN A 23 -9.74 1.80 -8.05
C GLN A 23 -9.35 2.33 -6.67
N LEU A 24 -10.21 3.16 -6.07
CA LEU A 24 -10.00 3.66 -4.71
C LEU A 24 -9.91 2.52 -3.70
N ILE A 25 -10.90 1.62 -3.70
CA ILE A 25 -10.96 0.49 -2.77
C ILE A 25 -9.82 -0.50 -3.07
N GLY A 26 -9.57 -0.80 -4.34
CA GLY A 26 -8.51 -1.71 -4.76
C GLY A 26 -7.13 -1.27 -4.28
N ASN A 27 -6.78 0.00 -4.44
CA ASN A 27 -5.50 0.54 -3.99
C ASN A 27 -5.40 0.54 -2.45
N ILE A 28 -6.46 0.97 -1.74
CA ILE A 28 -6.46 0.90 -0.27
C ILE A 28 -6.29 -0.54 0.23
N LEU A 29 -6.97 -1.51 -0.38
CA LEU A 29 -6.90 -2.91 0.05
C LEU A 29 -5.62 -3.63 -0.39
N LEU A 30 -4.88 -3.11 -1.38
CA LEU A 30 -3.70 -3.75 -1.95
C LEU A 30 -2.64 -4.09 -0.88
N LEU A 31 -2.36 -3.14 0.02
CA LEU A 31 -1.35 -3.30 1.07
C LEU A 31 -1.91 -3.51 2.48
N ALA A 32 -3.24 -3.58 2.63
CA ALA A 32 -3.86 -3.87 3.92
C ALA A 32 -3.41 -5.23 4.50
N PRO A 33 -3.29 -6.33 3.71
CA PRO A 33 -2.77 -7.60 4.22
C PRO A 33 -1.34 -7.50 4.74
N LEU A 34 -0.46 -6.80 4.01
CA LEU A 34 0.93 -6.57 4.44
C LEU A 34 0.96 -5.84 5.80
N SER A 35 0.16 -4.79 5.95
CA SER A 35 0.06 -4.04 7.19
C SER A 35 -0.41 -4.90 8.36
N PHE A 36 -1.43 -5.73 8.13
CA PHE A 36 -1.97 -6.65 9.11
C PHE A 36 -0.92 -7.68 9.56
N PHE A 37 -0.34 -8.44 8.63
CA PHE A 37 0.61 -9.49 8.95
C PHE A 37 1.89 -8.93 9.59
N ALA A 38 2.39 -7.78 9.12
CA ALA A 38 3.53 -7.13 9.74
C ALA A 38 3.26 -6.83 11.23
N ALA A 39 2.06 -6.32 11.55
CA ALA A 39 1.67 -6.03 12.93
C ALA A 39 1.50 -7.30 13.79
N VAL A 40 1.01 -8.40 13.20
CA VAL A 40 0.89 -9.68 13.90
C VAL A 40 2.27 -10.23 14.23
N PHE A 41 3.14 -10.41 13.23
CA PHE A 41 4.42 -11.09 13.38
C PHE A 41 5.51 -10.26 14.06
N SER A 42 5.40 -8.93 14.08
CA SER A 42 6.43 -8.07 14.67
C SER A 42 5.84 -7.04 15.63
N SER A 43 6.33 -7.08 16.88
CA SER A 43 6.03 -6.05 17.88
C SER A 43 6.46 -4.64 17.44
N ARG A 44 7.46 -4.52 16.56
CA ARG A 44 7.89 -3.26 15.94
C ARG A 44 6.77 -2.66 15.09
N PHE A 45 6.17 -3.47 14.22
CA PHE A 45 5.11 -3.03 13.29
C PHE A 45 3.71 -3.06 13.91
N ALA A 46 3.57 -3.54 15.15
CA ALA A 46 2.35 -3.32 15.95
C ALA A 46 2.13 -1.82 16.25
N LYS A 47 3.17 -0.98 16.20
CA LYS A 47 3.06 0.49 16.28
C LYS A 47 2.66 1.06 14.92
N LEU A 48 1.57 1.82 14.88
CA LEU A 48 1.04 2.40 13.64
C LEU A 48 2.09 3.19 12.84
N ARG A 49 2.94 3.99 13.50
CA ARG A 49 4.00 4.75 12.81
C ARG A 49 4.99 3.86 12.07
N SER A 50 5.47 2.78 12.68
CA SER A 50 6.43 1.88 12.03
C SER A 50 5.78 1.07 10.92
N ASN A 51 4.51 0.71 11.10
CA ASN A 51 3.71 0.01 10.08
C ASN A 51 3.46 0.91 8.87
N PHE A 52 3.03 2.15 9.12
CA PHE A 52 2.78 3.14 8.08
C PHE A 52 4.03 3.41 7.25
N LEU A 53 5.21 3.51 7.88
CA LEU A 53 6.48 3.65 7.16
C LEU A 53 6.78 2.41 6.28
N LEU A 54 6.61 1.20 6.81
CA LEU A 54 6.80 -0.04 6.04
C LEU A 54 5.90 -0.07 4.80
N VAL A 55 4.61 0.21 4.99
CA VAL A 55 3.62 0.17 3.91
C VAL A 55 3.86 1.31 2.91
N SER A 56 4.19 2.52 3.37
CA SER A 56 4.52 3.65 2.50
C SER A 56 5.77 3.37 1.64
N CYS A 57 6.80 2.79 2.23
CA CYS A 57 7.99 2.35 1.48
C CYS A 57 7.63 1.25 0.47
N SER A 58 6.82 0.28 0.87
CA SER A 58 6.38 -0.80 -0.03
C SER A 58 5.53 -0.26 -1.19
N SER A 59 4.67 0.71 -0.92
CA SER A 59 3.86 1.42 -1.90
C SER A 59 4.73 2.16 -2.92
N LEU A 60 5.74 2.91 -2.44
CA LEU A 60 6.71 3.56 -3.31
C LEU A 60 7.49 2.55 -4.17
N THR A 61 7.86 1.39 -3.61
CA THR A 61 8.51 0.31 -4.37
C THR A 61 7.59 -0.23 -5.47
N ILE A 62 6.31 -0.45 -5.20
CA ILE A 62 5.34 -0.92 -6.20
C ILE A 62 5.21 0.08 -7.36
N GLU A 63 4.98 1.35 -7.07
CA GLU A 63 4.85 2.38 -8.10
C GLU A 63 6.15 2.54 -8.91
N SER A 64 7.31 2.46 -8.26
CA SER A 64 8.62 2.49 -8.94
C SER A 64 8.83 1.28 -9.85
N LEU A 65 8.43 0.09 -9.40
CA LEU A 65 8.49 -1.12 -10.23
C LEU A 65 7.53 -1.03 -11.42
N GLN A 66 6.33 -0.49 -11.25
CA GLN A 66 5.40 -0.26 -12.36
C GLN A 66 6.00 0.70 -13.40
N LEU A 67 6.65 1.78 -12.96
CA LEU A 67 7.36 2.69 -13.85
C LEU A 67 8.49 1.99 -14.63
N ILE A 68 9.28 1.15 -13.95
CA ILE A 68 10.35 0.36 -14.58
C ILE A 68 9.76 -0.65 -15.59
N LEU A 69 8.68 -1.34 -15.23
CA LEU A 69 8.02 -2.30 -16.12
C LEU A 69 7.44 -1.61 -17.37
N SER A 70 6.82 -0.45 -17.18
CA SER A 70 6.38 0.40 -18.30
C SER A 70 7.57 0.87 -19.14
N PHE A 71 8.73 1.08 -18.53
CA PHE A 71 9.93 1.42 -19.29
C PHE A 71 10.37 0.31 -20.26
N PHE A 72 10.25 -0.94 -19.84
CA PHE A 72 10.52 -2.12 -20.66
C PHE A 72 9.33 -2.57 -21.52
N TYR A 73 8.25 -1.77 -21.63
CA TYR A 73 7.02 -2.12 -22.36
C TYR A 73 6.33 -3.40 -21.85
N LEU A 74 6.61 -3.81 -20.61
CA LEU A 74 6.00 -4.94 -19.92
C LEU A 74 4.72 -4.53 -19.17
N GLY A 75 4.38 -3.24 -19.20
CA GLY A 75 3.18 -2.68 -18.61
C GLY A 75 2.82 -1.34 -19.27
N ASN A 76 1.57 -0.92 -19.09
CA ASN A 76 1.07 0.39 -19.54
C ASN A 76 0.57 1.21 -18.34
N ARG A 77 1.27 1.12 -17.21
CA ARG A 77 0.90 1.81 -15.96
C ARG A 77 1.86 2.97 -15.72
N THR A 78 1.32 4.16 -15.53
CA THR A 78 2.07 5.34 -15.13
C THR A 78 2.28 5.32 -13.62
N PHE A 79 3.40 5.85 -13.14
CA PHE A 79 3.59 6.08 -11.70
C PHE A 79 2.53 7.07 -11.22
N ASP A 80 1.65 6.69 -10.30
CA ASP A 80 0.58 7.56 -9.80
C ASP A 80 0.76 7.86 -8.31
N VAL A 81 0.93 9.14 -7.99
CA VAL A 81 1.05 9.59 -6.59
C VAL A 81 -0.23 9.30 -5.80
N ASN A 82 -1.41 9.30 -6.44
CA ASN A 82 -2.66 8.96 -5.79
C ASN A 82 -2.67 7.49 -5.37
N ASP A 83 -2.19 6.59 -6.23
CA ASP A 83 -2.09 5.16 -5.92
C ASP A 83 -1.11 4.94 -4.76
N LEU A 84 0.01 5.67 -4.75
CA LEU A 84 0.95 5.68 -3.64
C LEU A 84 0.27 6.02 -2.31
N ILE A 85 -0.52 7.10 -2.29
CA ILE A 85 -1.26 7.58 -1.11
C ILE A 85 -2.32 6.56 -0.68
N LEU A 86 -3.14 6.08 -1.61
CA LEU A 86 -4.22 5.12 -1.34
C LEU A 86 -3.67 3.81 -0.76
N ASN A 87 -2.64 3.26 -1.39
CA ASN A 87 -1.92 2.07 -0.90
C ASN A 87 -1.36 2.31 0.51
N SER A 88 -0.85 3.52 0.80
CA SER A 88 -0.35 3.89 2.13
C SER A 88 -1.50 3.99 3.16
N LEU A 89 -2.67 4.48 2.77
CA LEU A 89 -3.87 4.50 3.61
C LEU A 89 -4.40 3.10 3.94
N GLY A 90 -4.07 2.10 3.11
CA GLY A 90 -4.29 0.69 3.40
C GLY A 90 -3.72 0.24 4.76
N THR A 91 -2.68 0.94 5.25
CA THR A 91 -2.15 0.73 6.62
C THR A 91 -3.24 0.86 7.67
N LEU A 92 -4.11 1.87 7.55
CA LEU A 92 -5.15 2.12 8.56
C LEU A 92 -6.12 0.95 8.65
N VAL A 93 -6.50 0.38 7.50
CA VAL A 93 -7.40 -0.77 7.42
C VAL A 93 -6.75 -2.01 8.02
N GLY A 94 -5.55 -2.37 7.55
CA GLY A 94 -4.85 -3.57 8.03
C GLY A 94 -4.47 -3.50 9.50
N TRP A 95 -4.00 -2.33 9.97
CA TRP A 95 -3.64 -2.10 11.36
C TRP A 95 -4.86 -2.08 12.29
N ALA A 96 -5.98 -1.46 11.86
CA ALA A 96 -7.22 -1.50 12.64
C ALA A 96 -7.73 -2.94 12.82
N PHE A 97 -7.65 -3.75 11.77
CA PHE A 97 -8.00 -5.17 11.84
C PHE A 97 -7.08 -5.95 12.79
N PHE A 98 -5.77 -5.69 12.76
CA PHE A 98 -4.82 -6.23 13.75
C PHE A 98 -5.20 -5.84 15.17
N LYS A 99 -5.51 -4.56 15.42
CA LYS A 99 -5.88 -4.08 16.75
C LYS A 99 -7.14 -4.74 17.28
N PHE A 100 -8.14 -4.92 16.41
CA PHE A 100 -9.35 -5.66 16.74
C PHE A 100 -9.02 -7.09 17.16
N LEU A 101 -8.24 -7.82 16.35
CA LEU A 101 -7.85 -9.20 16.67
C LEU A 101 -6.98 -9.31 17.93
N ASN A 102 -6.11 -8.33 18.18
CA ASN A 102 -5.27 -8.30 19.39
C ASN A 102 -6.06 -8.10 20.68
N ILE A 103 -7.31 -7.62 20.62
CA ILE A 103 -8.19 -7.56 21.80
C ILE A 103 -8.64 -8.97 22.21
N PHE A 104 -8.97 -9.83 21.23
CA PHE A 104 -9.51 -11.16 21.49
C PHE A 104 -8.43 -12.25 21.59
N PHE A 105 -7.36 -12.15 20.81
CA PHE A 105 -6.35 -13.21 20.64
C PHE A 105 -4.95 -12.81 21.11
N ASN A 106 -4.85 -11.99 22.17
CA ASN A 106 -3.58 -11.43 22.63
C ASN A 106 -2.56 -12.53 23.03
N GLN A 107 -3.01 -13.64 23.64
CA GLN A 107 -2.14 -14.73 24.05
C GLN A 107 -1.51 -15.43 22.83
N GLU A 108 -2.34 -15.78 21.84
CA GLU A 108 -1.90 -16.40 20.58
C GLU A 108 -0.92 -15.51 19.82
N ILE A 109 -1.21 -14.21 19.70
CA ILE A 109 -0.33 -13.26 19.03
C ILE A 109 1.02 -13.11 19.76
N THR A 110 1.02 -13.24 21.09
CA THR A 110 2.26 -13.21 21.87
C THR A 110 3.10 -14.46 21.59
N VAL A 111 2.48 -15.64 21.52
CA VAL A 111 3.15 -16.91 21.15
C VAL A 111 3.72 -16.84 19.74
N ILE A 112 2.98 -16.29 18.77
CA ILE A 112 3.44 -16.13 17.37
C ILE A 112 4.70 -15.25 17.26
N ARG A 113 4.95 -14.36 18.22
CA ARG A 113 6.08 -13.42 18.21
C ARG A 113 7.33 -13.94 18.94
N GLN A 114 7.22 -15.05 19.66
CA GLN A 114 8.35 -15.70 20.34
C GLN A 114 9.24 -16.40 19.32
#